data_AF-A0A7J5UNU9-F1
#
_entry.id   AF-A0A7J5UNU9-F1
#
_cell.length_a   1.000
_cell.length_b   1.000
_cell.length_c   1.000
_cell.angle_alpha   90.00
_cell.angle_beta   90.00
_cell.angle_gamma   90.00
#
_symmetry.space_group_name_H-M   'P 1'
#
loop_
_entity.id
_entity.type
_entity.pdbx_description
1 polymer ?
#
loop_
_entity_poly.entity_id
_entity_poly.type
_entity_poly.pdbx_seq_one_letter_code
_entity_poly.pdbx_strand_id
1 'polypeptide(L)'
;MSHRTSPARRRRGAAVRLAISSVAAITAVGLVPGTASAEVAPQTQEAAQTAAEQVLTWTAGDSMTEYTSAPTEATAGPATIVFETSLATGNTFGMAHTLTFDTSTPGYNHDVDLNIVASPFDANGGRHEVEVTLSPGTYRYFCAIPGHGMMVGEFTVTGGGTEPGDTTAPEVSAQVTGEQDADGNYVGTASVTLDATDDSGVESVEYSLDGGAWTPYTQPVAVTAPGAHTLRYRATDTAGNT
;
A
#
# COMPACT_ATOMS: atom_id res chain seq x y z
N MET A 1 -57.60 -28.23 26.82
CA MET A 1 -58.69 -28.02 25.85
C MET A 1 -58.26 -26.92 24.90
N SER A 2 -58.07 -27.30 23.63
CA SER A 2 -57.40 -26.54 22.57
C SER A 2 -58.25 -25.41 22.00
N HIS A 3 -57.60 -24.33 21.55
CA HIS A 3 -58.24 -23.31 20.71
C HIS A 3 -57.42 -22.96 19.46
N ARG A 4 -58.13 -23.09 18.33
CA ARG A 4 -58.13 -22.26 17.09
C ARG A 4 -57.05 -22.51 16.02
N THR A 5 -57.48 -23.33 15.06
CA THR A 5 -57.13 -23.35 13.63
C THR A 5 -57.80 -22.19 12.85
N SER A 6 -57.08 -21.58 11.91
CA SER A 6 -57.49 -21.56 10.49
C SER A 6 -56.42 -20.98 9.53
N PRO A 7 -56.36 -21.47 8.27
CA PRO A 7 -55.34 -21.15 7.26
C PRO A 7 -55.88 -20.23 6.13
N ALA A 8 -55.01 -19.80 5.20
CA ALA A 8 -55.28 -19.87 3.74
C ALA A 8 -54.11 -19.32 2.91
N ARG A 9 -53.73 -20.09 1.88
CA ARG A 9 -52.64 -19.85 0.91
C ARG A 9 -53.22 -19.78 -0.51
N ARG A 10 -52.73 -18.81 -1.28
CA ARG A 10 -52.52 -18.72 -2.75
C ARG A 10 -53.66 -19.02 -3.75
N ARG A 11 -53.78 -18.12 -4.74
CA ARG A 11 -54.11 -18.36 -6.17
C ARG A 11 -53.16 -17.47 -6.99
N ARG A 12 -52.36 -17.93 -7.98
CA ARG A 12 -52.52 -18.72 -9.22
C ARG A 12 -52.73 -17.85 -10.47
N GLY A 13 -51.90 -18.10 -11.47
CA GLY A 13 -52.17 -17.94 -12.90
C GLY A 13 -51.17 -17.01 -13.61
N ALA A 14 -50.70 -17.25 -14.83
CA ALA A 14 -50.65 -18.41 -15.72
C ALA A 14 -49.71 -18.02 -16.88
N ALA A 15 -49.10 -19.02 -17.52
CA ALA A 15 -48.14 -18.90 -18.62
C ALA A 15 -48.79 -18.64 -20.00
N VAL A 16 -47.94 -18.46 -21.04
CA VAL A 16 -48.03 -18.88 -22.48
C VAL A 16 -47.04 -17.96 -23.26
N ARG A 17 -45.85 -18.36 -23.77
CA ARG A 17 -45.41 -19.24 -24.88
C ARG A 17 -45.85 -18.86 -26.32
N LEU A 18 -44.85 -18.49 -27.15
CA LEU A 18 -44.40 -19.13 -28.41
C LEU A 18 -44.37 -18.29 -29.72
N ALA A 19 -43.31 -18.56 -30.52
CA ALA A 19 -43.18 -18.57 -32.00
C ALA A 19 -42.80 -17.27 -32.74
N ILE A 20 -42.10 -17.22 -33.89
CA ILE A 20 -41.08 -17.99 -34.65
C ILE A 20 -40.84 -17.17 -35.96
N SER A 21 -39.57 -17.02 -36.38
CA SER A 21 -39.02 -16.92 -37.76
C SER A 21 -39.46 -15.90 -38.86
N SER A 22 -38.43 -15.17 -39.35
CA SER A 22 -37.91 -15.15 -40.75
C SER A 22 -38.28 -14.10 -41.83
N VAL A 23 -37.20 -13.44 -42.33
CA VAL A 23 -36.79 -13.11 -43.74
C VAL A 23 -37.39 -11.88 -44.46
N ALA A 24 -36.53 -10.93 -44.88
CA ALA A 24 -36.27 -10.57 -46.29
C ALA A 24 -35.26 -9.40 -46.43
N ALA A 25 -34.41 -9.49 -47.46
CA ALA A 25 -33.29 -8.59 -47.81
C ALA A 25 -33.73 -7.35 -48.63
N ILE A 26 -32.83 -6.35 -48.77
CA ILE A 26 -32.48 -5.67 -50.04
C ILE A 26 -31.26 -4.73 -49.83
N THR A 27 -30.44 -4.70 -50.89
CA THR A 27 -29.13 -4.11 -51.20
C THR A 27 -28.92 -2.59 -51.01
N ALA A 28 -27.68 -2.19 -50.69
CA ALA A 28 -26.92 -1.19 -51.47
C ALA A 28 -25.42 -1.19 -51.08
N VAL A 29 -24.56 -1.36 -52.08
CA VAL A 29 -23.10 -1.19 -52.01
C VAL A 29 -22.79 0.31 -52.11
N GLY A 30 -21.98 0.83 -51.18
CA GLY A 30 -21.38 2.15 -51.25
C GLY A 30 -19.96 2.09 -50.71
N LEU A 31 -18.98 2.22 -51.59
CA LEU A 31 -17.56 2.26 -51.29
C LEU A 31 -17.13 3.74 -51.19
N VAL A 32 -16.64 4.18 -50.03
CA VAL A 32 -15.90 5.45 -49.87
C VAL A 32 -14.81 5.27 -48.81
N PRO A 33 -13.60 5.84 -48.99
CA PRO A 33 -12.42 5.49 -48.21
C PRO A 33 -12.21 6.37 -46.97
N GLY A 34 -11.59 5.78 -45.95
CA GLY A 34 -10.58 6.38 -45.08
C GLY A 34 -10.86 7.71 -44.39
N THR A 35 -11.30 7.63 -43.13
CA THR A 35 -10.63 8.32 -42.01
C THR A 35 -10.67 7.38 -40.82
N ALA A 36 -9.55 6.72 -40.51
CA ALA A 36 -9.38 6.06 -39.23
C ALA A 36 -9.41 7.14 -38.15
N SER A 37 -10.53 7.23 -37.44
CA SER A 37 -10.52 7.86 -36.13
C SER A 37 -9.73 6.90 -35.25
N ALA A 38 -8.48 7.26 -34.95
CA ALA A 38 -7.78 6.66 -33.84
C ALA A 38 -8.59 7.04 -32.59
N GLU A 39 -9.47 6.15 -32.18
CA GLU A 39 -10.06 6.19 -30.86
C GLU A 39 -8.88 6.03 -29.91
N VAL A 40 -8.50 7.14 -29.28
CA VAL A 40 -7.57 7.13 -28.15
C VAL A 40 -8.25 6.29 -27.10
N ALA A 41 -7.89 5.00 -27.05
CA ALA A 41 -8.21 4.16 -25.92
C ALA A 41 -7.79 4.94 -24.67
N PRO A 42 -8.68 5.11 -23.67
CA PRO A 42 -8.21 5.62 -22.41
C PRO A 42 -7.18 4.60 -21.94
N GLN A 43 -5.92 5.02 -21.87
CA GLN A 43 -4.94 4.30 -21.08
C GLN A 43 -5.49 4.35 -19.66
N THR A 44 -6.21 3.30 -19.28
CA THR A 44 -6.25 2.86 -17.91
C THR A 44 -4.79 2.68 -17.54
N GLN A 45 -4.25 3.75 -16.95
CA GLN A 45 -3.18 3.68 -15.97
C GLN A 45 -3.47 2.42 -15.18
N GLU A 46 -2.64 1.39 -15.38
CA GLU A 46 -2.50 0.33 -14.40
C GLU A 46 -2.31 1.05 -13.08
N ALA A 47 -3.36 1.00 -12.28
CA ALA A 47 -3.37 1.54 -10.94
C ALA A 47 -2.14 0.96 -10.27
N ALA A 48 -1.23 1.84 -9.87
CA ALA A 48 -0.22 1.52 -8.90
C ALA A 48 -0.91 0.74 -7.77
N GLN A 49 -0.39 -0.46 -7.56
CA GLN A 49 -0.74 -1.42 -6.54
C GLN A 49 -1.24 -0.72 -5.27
N THR A 50 -2.50 -0.96 -4.90
CA THR A 50 -3.16 -0.39 -3.73
C THR A 50 -2.35 -0.73 -2.49
N ALA A 51 -1.52 0.22 -2.01
CA ALA A 51 -0.89 0.12 -0.71
C ALA A 51 -2.00 -0.01 0.35
N ALA A 52 -1.81 -0.92 1.31
CA ALA A 52 -2.84 -1.38 2.22
C ALA A 52 -3.58 -0.21 2.90
N GLU A 53 -4.86 -0.04 2.59
CA GLU A 53 -5.78 0.90 3.22
C GLU A 53 -6.06 0.42 4.66
N GLN A 54 -5.17 0.74 5.60
CA GLN A 54 -5.37 0.41 7.01
C GLN A 54 -6.29 1.44 7.67
N VAL A 55 -7.11 1.00 8.62
CA VAL A 55 -7.98 1.88 9.40
C VAL A 55 -7.48 1.90 10.84
N LEU A 56 -7.13 3.09 11.32
CA LEU A 56 -6.60 3.32 12.66
C LEU A 56 -7.63 4.09 13.48
N THR A 57 -8.09 3.52 14.60
CA THR A 57 -9.18 4.10 15.40
C THR A 57 -8.72 4.52 16.79
N TRP A 58 -8.90 5.81 17.09
CA TRP A 58 -8.79 6.37 18.44
C TRP A 58 -10.19 6.54 19.03
N THR A 59 -10.36 6.21 20.31
CA THR A 59 -11.62 6.44 21.03
C THR A 59 -11.41 7.28 22.27
N ALA A 60 -12.38 8.15 22.60
CA ALA A 60 -12.36 8.91 23.85
C ALA A 60 -13.76 9.05 24.46
N GLY A 61 -13.90 8.60 25.71
CA GLY A 61 -15.08 8.74 26.54
C GLY A 61 -15.06 10.00 27.42
N ASP A 62 -15.69 9.90 28.59
CA ASP A 62 -15.83 10.99 29.58
C ASP A 62 -14.54 11.37 30.34
N SER A 63 -13.40 10.73 30.05
CA SER A 63 -12.14 10.98 30.75
C SER A 63 -11.40 12.19 30.17
N MET A 64 -10.81 13.01 31.05
CA MET A 64 -9.93 14.12 30.67
C MET A 64 -8.45 13.76 30.70
N THR A 65 -8.13 12.52 31.08
CA THR A 65 -6.75 12.12 31.37
C THR A 65 -6.24 11.02 30.47
N GLU A 66 -7.10 10.34 29.73
CA GLU A 66 -6.70 9.27 28.82
C GLU A 66 -7.66 9.15 27.63
N TYR A 67 -7.13 8.68 26.50
CA TYR A 67 -7.94 8.09 25.45
C TYR A 67 -8.44 6.73 25.93
N THR A 68 -9.67 6.36 25.55
CA THR A 68 -10.25 5.07 25.90
C THR A 68 -9.55 3.92 25.17
N SER A 69 -9.14 4.15 23.92
CA SER A 69 -8.27 3.25 23.17
C SER A 69 -7.53 4.01 22.08
N ALA A 70 -6.37 3.52 21.71
CA ALA A 70 -5.59 4.01 20.58
C ALA A 70 -4.71 2.89 20.01
N PRO A 71 -4.35 2.94 18.72
CA PRO A 71 -3.34 2.06 18.15
C PRO A 71 -1.98 2.30 18.82
N THR A 72 -1.17 1.25 18.95
CA THR A 72 0.24 1.33 19.36
C THR A 72 1.19 1.10 18.19
N GLU A 73 0.71 0.48 17.12
CA GLU A 73 1.45 0.12 15.92
C GLU A 73 0.61 0.42 14.68
N ALA A 74 1.28 0.72 13.56
CA ALA A 74 0.70 0.93 12.25
C ALA A 74 1.72 0.58 11.15
N THR A 75 1.27 0.50 9.91
CA THR A 75 2.13 0.30 8.73
C THR A 75 2.34 1.63 8.01
N ALA A 76 3.46 1.85 7.33
CA ALA A 76 3.59 3.03 6.47
C ALA A 76 2.72 2.92 5.22
N GLY A 77 2.36 4.07 4.65
CA GLY A 77 1.48 4.18 3.49
C GLY A 77 0.13 4.82 3.81
N PRO A 78 -0.83 4.71 2.88
CA PRO A 78 -2.18 5.26 3.05
C PRO A 78 -2.88 4.67 4.29
N ALA A 79 -3.54 5.53 5.05
CA ALA A 79 -4.31 5.13 6.22
C ALA A 79 -5.56 6.00 6.38
N THR A 80 -6.63 5.40 6.86
CA THR A 80 -7.83 6.12 7.31
C THR A 80 -7.78 6.26 8.82
N ILE A 81 -7.65 7.49 9.29
CA ILE A 81 -7.70 7.84 10.71
C ILE A 81 -9.15 8.03 11.12
N VAL A 82 -9.59 7.25 12.11
CA VAL A 82 -10.92 7.36 12.71
C VAL A 82 -10.77 7.90 14.13
N PHE A 83 -11.47 8.99 14.45
CA PHE A 83 -11.62 9.45 15.82
C PHE A 83 -13.07 9.33 16.26
N GLU A 84 -13.32 8.53 17.30
CA GLU A 84 -14.66 8.26 17.81
C GLU A 84 -14.83 8.70 19.27
N THR A 85 -15.76 9.62 19.49
CA THR A 85 -16.13 10.20 20.79
C THR A 85 -17.62 10.01 21.08
N SER A 86 -18.22 8.97 20.48
CA SER A 86 -19.66 8.73 20.52
C SER A 86 -20.13 8.29 21.91
N LEU A 87 -21.45 8.30 22.13
CA LEU A 87 -22.05 7.69 23.34
C LEU A 87 -21.65 6.22 23.52
N ALA A 88 -21.39 5.50 22.42
CA ALA A 88 -20.96 4.10 22.44
C ALA A 88 -19.54 3.91 23.00
N THR A 89 -18.70 4.94 22.90
CA THR A 89 -17.35 4.95 23.50
C THR A 89 -17.35 5.34 24.98
N GLY A 90 -18.54 5.55 25.58
CA GLY A 90 -18.68 5.97 26.97
C GLY A 90 -18.55 7.47 27.18
N ASN A 91 -18.78 8.29 26.15
CA ASN A 91 -18.86 9.75 26.26
C ASN A 91 -20.29 10.18 26.55
N THR A 92 -20.72 10.09 27.80
CA THR A 92 -22.11 10.34 28.23
C THR A 92 -22.36 11.77 28.71
N PHE A 93 -21.30 12.54 29.00
CA PHE A 93 -21.41 13.92 29.47
C PHE A 93 -21.34 14.96 28.33
N GLY A 94 -21.21 14.54 27.07
CA GLY A 94 -21.15 15.47 25.94
C GLY A 94 -19.80 16.12 25.74
N MET A 95 -18.76 15.44 26.21
CA MET A 95 -17.42 15.98 26.29
C MET A 95 -16.78 16.06 24.90
N ALA A 96 -16.21 17.20 24.56
CA ALA A 96 -15.42 17.34 23.34
C ALA A 96 -13.99 16.88 23.60
N HIS A 97 -13.34 16.32 22.57
CA HIS A 97 -11.92 15.97 22.58
C HIS A 97 -11.28 16.32 21.25
N THR A 98 -9.94 16.39 21.22
CA THR A 98 -9.20 16.35 19.97
C THR A 98 -8.34 15.10 19.83
N LEU A 99 -8.14 14.69 18.58
CA LEU A 99 -7.01 13.88 18.16
C LEU A 99 -6.08 14.78 17.36
N THR A 100 -4.96 15.16 17.96
CA THR A 100 -3.97 16.04 17.35
C THR A 100 -2.63 15.31 17.24
N PHE A 101 -2.04 15.29 16.05
CA PHE A 101 -0.67 14.77 15.86
C PHE A 101 0.35 15.87 16.15
N ASP A 102 1.44 15.51 16.84
CA ASP A 102 2.51 16.43 17.20
C ASP A 102 3.43 16.71 16.00
N THR A 103 3.53 17.98 15.63
CA THR A 103 4.34 18.45 14.50
C THR A 103 5.60 19.21 14.92
N SER A 104 5.96 19.16 16.21
CA SER A 104 7.01 20.02 16.78
C SER A 104 7.99 19.36 17.75
N THR A 105 7.60 18.29 18.46
CA THR A 105 8.44 17.66 19.48
C THR A 105 9.56 16.83 18.84
N PRO A 106 10.85 17.16 19.05
CA PRO A 106 11.95 16.43 18.46
C PRO A 106 11.93 14.93 18.82
N GLY A 107 12.20 14.09 17.83
CA GLY A 107 12.20 12.62 17.99
C GLY A 107 10.91 11.94 17.55
N TYR A 108 9.90 12.70 17.13
CA TYR A 108 8.67 12.18 16.52
C TYR A 108 8.55 12.59 15.04
N ASN A 109 7.69 11.89 14.31
CA ASN A 109 7.28 12.23 12.95
C ASN A 109 6.40 13.49 12.96
N HIS A 110 6.56 14.33 11.94
CA HIS A 110 5.89 15.64 11.81
C HIS A 110 5.31 15.87 10.41
N ASP A 111 5.25 14.82 9.60
CA ASP A 111 4.83 14.82 8.20
C ASP A 111 3.30 14.80 8.01
N VAL A 112 2.54 14.57 9.08
CA VAL A 112 1.06 14.57 9.07
C VAL A 112 0.52 15.67 9.99
N ASP A 113 -0.12 16.67 9.41
CA ASP A 113 -0.85 17.72 10.14
C ASP A 113 -2.31 17.28 10.37
N LEU A 114 -2.54 16.62 11.50
CA LEU A 114 -3.86 16.12 11.90
C LEU A 114 -4.35 16.86 13.15
N ASN A 115 -5.57 17.40 13.09
CA ASN A 115 -6.27 17.96 14.24
C ASN A 115 -7.78 17.78 14.11
N ILE A 116 -8.31 16.66 14.61
CA ILE A 116 -9.74 16.36 14.59
C ILE A 116 -10.35 16.81 15.92
N VAL A 117 -11.46 17.54 15.87
CA VAL A 117 -12.29 17.86 17.06
C VAL A 117 -13.59 17.07 16.96
N ALA A 118 -13.95 16.34 18.02
CA ALA A 118 -15.16 15.53 18.03
C ALA A 118 -15.89 15.58 19.38
N SER A 119 -17.22 15.46 19.34
CA SER A 119 -18.07 15.28 20.54
C SER A 119 -19.29 14.41 20.18
N PRO A 120 -19.91 13.69 21.13
CA PRO A 120 -21.02 12.79 20.83
C PRO A 120 -22.27 13.48 20.30
N PHE A 121 -22.35 14.81 20.42
CA PHE A 121 -23.48 15.64 19.99
C PHE A 121 -23.15 16.52 18.78
N ASP A 122 -21.99 16.33 18.14
CA ASP A 122 -21.69 16.97 16.87
C ASP A 122 -22.52 16.37 15.72
N ALA A 123 -22.44 16.99 14.53
CA ALA A 123 -23.22 16.59 13.37
C ALA A 123 -22.94 15.16 12.87
N ASN A 124 -21.78 14.60 13.24
CA ASN A 124 -21.35 13.25 12.87
C ASN A 124 -21.52 12.24 14.02
N GLY A 125 -22.18 12.64 15.12
CA GLY A 125 -22.37 11.79 16.30
C GLY A 125 -21.06 11.43 17.01
N GLY A 126 -20.03 12.27 16.86
CA GLY A 126 -18.72 12.08 17.48
C GLY A 126 -17.75 11.22 16.69
N ARG A 127 -18.08 10.78 15.46
CA ARG A 127 -17.20 9.96 14.62
C ARG A 127 -16.72 10.73 13.40
N HIS A 128 -15.41 10.85 13.24
CA HIS A 128 -14.78 11.55 12.11
C HIS A 128 -13.72 10.67 11.46
N GLU A 129 -13.54 10.83 10.15
CA GLU A 129 -12.56 10.09 9.36
C GLU A 129 -11.70 11.05 8.53
N VAL A 130 -10.40 10.79 8.45
CA VAL A 130 -9.45 11.54 7.64
C VAL A 130 -8.47 10.57 6.98
N GLU A 131 -8.29 10.70 5.67
CA GLU A 131 -7.25 9.95 4.94
C GLU A 131 -5.89 10.66 5.10
N VAL A 132 -4.85 9.89 5.42
CA VAL A 132 -3.47 10.35 5.57
C VAL A 132 -2.51 9.36 4.90
N THR A 133 -1.26 9.79 4.69
CA THR A 133 -0.15 8.89 4.36
C THR A 133 0.83 8.92 5.51
N LEU A 134 1.12 7.76 6.10
CA LEU A 134 2.06 7.62 7.21
C LEU A 134 3.44 7.23 6.69
N SER A 135 4.48 7.90 7.18
CA SER A 135 5.87 7.48 6.98
C SER A 135 6.34 6.62 8.16
N PRO A 136 7.31 5.71 7.97
CA PRO A 136 7.90 4.99 9.10
C PRO A 136 8.47 5.93 10.16
N GLY A 137 8.40 5.50 11.42
CA GLY A 137 8.88 6.24 12.59
C GLY A 137 7.84 6.27 13.71
N THR A 138 8.01 7.17 14.67
CA THR A 138 7.13 7.27 15.86
C THR A 138 6.32 8.54 15.80
N TYR A 139 5.00 8.42 15.93
CA TYR A 139 4.10 9.56 16.03
C TYR A 139 3.67 9.75 17.48
N ARG A 140 3.59 11.01 17.90
CA ARG A 140 2.96 11.40 19.17
C ARG A 140 1.62 12.05 18.89
N TYR A 141 0.60 11.68 19.65
CA TYR A 141 -0.73 12.29 19.58
C TYR A 141 -1.16 12.80 20.95
N PHE A 142 -2.03 13.81 20.96
CA PHE A 142 -2.53 14.42 22.19
C PHE A 142 -3.87 15.13 22.01
N CYS A 143 -4.55 15.40 23.12
CA CYS A 143 -5.73 16.25 23.17
C CYS A 143 -5.31 17.70 23.46
N ALA A 144 -5.64 18.62 22.57
CA ALA A 144 -5.26 20.03 22.62
C ALA A 144 -6.24 20.90 23.44
N ILE A 145 -7.35 20.33 23.92
CA ILE A 145 -8.34 21.08 24.71
C ILE A 145 -7.74 21.48 26.06
N PRO A 146 -7.87 22.76 26.48
CA PRO A 146 -7.39 23.20 27.78
C PRO A 146 -7.91 22.32 28.93
N GLY A 147 -7.00 21.78 29.73
CA GLY A 147 -7.30 20.86 30.84
C GLY A 147 -7.20 19.37 30.49
N HIS A 148 -7.06 19.01 29.21
CA HIS A 148 -7.00 17.61 28.76
C HIS A 148 -5.55 17.17 28.44
N GLY A 149 -4.54 17.95 28.83
CA GLY A 149 -3.15 17.75 28.42
C GLY A 149 -2.50 16.44 28.91
N MET A 150 -3.19 15.68 29.76
CA MET A 150 -2.78 14.33 30.19
C MET A 150 -3.14 13.26 29.15
N MET A 151 -4.09 13.54 28.24
CA MET A 151 -4.42 12.67 27.11
C MET A 151 -3.32 12.78 26.06
N VAL A 152 -2.30 11.95 26.20
CA VAL A 152 -1.17 11.83 25.29
C VAL A 152 -0.89 10.36 25.05
N GLY A 153 -0.45 10.03 23.85
CA GLY A 153 0.14 8.73 23.57
C GLY A 153 1.05 8.78 22.36
N GLU A 154 1.59 7.62 22.02
CA GLU A 154 2.43 7.43 20.85
C GLU A 154 2.06 6.13 20.15
N PHE A 155 2.36 6.07 18.86
CA PHE A 155 2.29 4.83 18.08
C PHE A 155 3.46 4.77 17.12
N THR A 156 3.91 3.55 16.81
CA THR A 156 5.02 3.33 15.90
C THR A 156 4.51 2.87 14.54
N VAL A 157 4.93 3.56 13.49
CA VAL A 157 4.71 3.18 12.10
C VAL A 157 5.92 2.39 11.63
N THR A 158 5.67 1.15 11.24
CA THR A 158 6.67 0.23 10.67
C THR A 158 6.41 0.02 9.17
N GLY A 159 7.40 -0.43 8.41
CA GLY A 159 7.25 -0.60 6.96
C GLY A 159 7.40 0.70 6.17
N GLY A 160 7.41 0.60 4.84
CA GLY A 160 7.86 1.64 3.90
C GLY A 160 8.86 1.08 2.87
N GLY A 161 9.46 -0.07 3.22
CA GLY A 161 9.75 -1.21 2.36
C GLY A 161 8.70 -2.29 2.55
N THR A 162 8.47 -3.16 1.57
CA THR A 162 7.32 -4.10 1.60
C THR A 162 7.69 -5.37 2.36
N GLU A 163 7.65 -5.32 3.71
CA GLU A 163 7.37 -6.41 4.68
C GLU A 163 7.95 -6.01 6.05
N PRO A 164 7.15 -6.03 7.15
CA PRO A 164 7.65 -5.63 8.46
C PRO A 164 8.60 -6.68 9.05
N GLY A 165 9.87 -6.31 9.19
CA GLY A 165 10.83 -7.04 10.03
C GLY A 165 11.93 -7.79 9.28
N ASP A 166 12.06 -7.62 7.96
CA ASP A 166 13.22 -8.21 7.29
C ASP A 166 14.51 -7.51 7.73
N THR A 167 15.43 -8.32 8.25
CA THR A 167 16.78 -7.92 8.69
C THR A 167 17.84 -8.73 7.95
N THR A 168 17.43 -9.52 6.97
CA THR A 168 18.26 -10.38 6.14
C THR A 168 18.62 -9.59 4.89
N ALA A 169 19.91 -9.55 4.55
CA ALA A 169 20.32 -8.97 3.28
C ALA A 169 20.07 -9.97 2.14
N PRO A 170 19.84 -9.50 0.91
CA PRO A 170 19.68 -10.37 -0.26
C PRO A 170 20.84 -11.35 -0.44
N GLU A 171 20.52 -12.56 -0.89
CA GLU A 171 21.52 -13.47 -1.42
C GLU A 171 21.82 -13.09 -2.88
N VAL A 172 23.08 -12.77 -3.17
CA VAL A 172 23.54 -12.37 -4.51
C VAL A 172 24.56 -13.36 -5.04
N SER A 173 24.40 -13.74 -6.30
CA SER A 173 25.31 -14.64 -7.00
C SER A 173 25.79 -14.04 -8.32
N ALA A 174 26.94 -14.52 -8.79
CA ALA A 174 27.53 -14.13 -10.05
C ALA A 174 27.88 -15.37 -10.87
N GLN A 175 27.55 -15.35 -12.16
CA GLN A 175 27.92 -16.38 -13.13
C GLN A 175 28.78 -15.76 -14.22
N VAL A 176 29.96 -16.33 -14.44
CA VAL A 176 30.89 -15.88 -15.49
C VAL A 176 30.87 -16.86 -16.64
N THR A 177 30.55 -16.36 -17.83
CA THR A 177 30.49 -17.14 -19.08
C THR A 177 31.43 -16.55 -20.12
N GLY A 178 31.89 -17.38 -21.05
CA GLY A 178 32.81 -16.98 -22.11
C GLY A 178 33.60 -18.17 -22.62
N GLU A 179 34.27 -18.01 -23.74
CA GLU A 179 35.23 -19.01 -24.23
C GLU A 179 36.44 -19.04 -23.28
N GLN A 180 36.92 -20.23 -22.92
CA GLN A 180 38.09 -20.39 -22.07
C GLN A 180 39.18 -21.17 -22.80
N ASP A 181 40.44 -20.81 -22.53
CA ASP A 181 41.60 -21.60 -22.92
C ASP A 181 41.79 -22.84 -22.01
N ALA A 182 42.83 -23.63 -22.28
CA ALA A 182 43.13 -24.85 -21.52
C ALA A 182 43.53 -24.59 -20.06
N ASP A 183 43.92 -23.35 -19.72
CA ASP A 183 44.33 -22.94 -18.38
C ASP A 183 43.17 -22.30 -17.60
N GLY A 184 41.98 -22.18 -18.21
CA GLY A 184 40.77 -21.61 -17.61
C GLY A 184 40.66 -20.09 -17.75
N ASN A 185 41.55 -19.44 -18.49
CA ASN A 185 41.43 -18.01 -18.76
C ASN A 185 40.35 -17.76 -19.81
N TYR A 186 39.53 -16.75 -19.58
CA TYR A 186 38.57 -16.32 -20.59
C TYR A 186 39.29 -15.65 -21.76
N VAL A 187 39.01 -16.10 -22.98
CA VAL A 187 39.54 -15.53 -24.23
C VAL A 187 38.47 -14.71 -24.93
N GLY A 188 38.85 -13.52 -25.41
CA GLY A 188 37.90 -12.58 -26.00
C GLY A 188 37.09 -11.83 -24.93
N THR A 189 35.85 -12.25 -24.68
CA THR A 189 34.94 -11.59 -23.73
C THR A 189 34.49 -12.55 -22.65
N ALA A 190 34.66 -12.14 -21.38
CA ALA A 190 33.95 -12.74 -20.25
C ALA A 190 32.68 -11.93 -19.98
N SER A 191 31.55 -12.60 -19.87
CA SER A 191 30.26 -12.00 -19.52
C SER A 191 29.87 -12.42 -18.12
N VAL A 192 29.68 -11.45 -17.22
CA VAL A 192 29.23 -11.68 -15.85
C VAL A 192 27.75 -11.36 -15.73
N THR A 193 26.95 -12.35 -15.39
CA THR A 193 25.53 -12.20 -15.04
C THR A 193 25.40 -12.21 -13.52
N LEU A 194 24.64 -11.25 -12.98
CA LEU A 194 24.30 -11.18 -11.56
C LEU A 194 22.84 -11.53 -11.35
N ASP A 195 22.57 -12.30 -10.30
CA ASP A 195 21.24 -12.68 -9.86
C ASP A 195 21.14 -12.42 -8.35
N ALA A 196 20.00 -11.93 -7.89
CA ALA A 196 19.74 -11.64 -6.49
C ALA A 196 18.35 -12.14 -6.09
N THR A 197 18.25 -12.71 -4.89
CA THR A 197 16.99 -13.19 -4.31
C THR A 197 16.91 -12.79 -2.86
N ASP A 198 15.71 -12.38 -2.45
CA ASP A 198 15.39 -12.06 -1.07
C ASP A 198 13.90 -12.33 -0.83
N ASP A 199 13.54 -12.74 0.38
CA ASP A 199 12.15 -13.06 0.75
C ASP A 199 11.26 -11.78 0.78
N SER A 200 11.84 -10.62 1.13
CA SER A 200 11.18 -9.29 1.06
C SER A 200 11.28 -8.62 -0.31
N GLY A 201 11.93 -9.28 -1.27
CA GLY A 201 12.15 -8.79 -2.63
C GLY A 201 13.38 -7.89 -2.75
N VAL A 202 13.92 -7.81 -3.97
CA VAL A 202 15.14 -7.04 -4.26
C VAL A 202 14.80 -5.68 -4.85
N GLU A 203 15.27 -4.60 -4.22
CA GLU A 203 15.11 -3.23 -4.72
C GLU A 203 16.17 -2.89 -5.78
N SER A 204 17.43 -3.22 -5.53
CA SER A 204 18.52 -2.89 -6.46
C SER A 204 19.65 -3.91 -6.46
N VAL A 205 20.35 -4.02 -7.59
CA VAL A 205 21.59 -4.78 -7.73
C VAL A 205 22.63 -3.84 -8.34
N GLU A 206 23.84 -3.83 -7.77
CA GLU A 206 24.92 -2.96 -8.21
C GLU A 206 26.25 -3.73 -8.33
N TYR A 207 27.14 -3.23 -9.19
CA TYR A 207 28.49 -3.77 -9.35
C TYR A 207 29.57 -2.70 -9.40
N SER A 208 30.80 -3.09 -9.07
CA SER A 208 32.02 -2.28 -9.17
C SER A 208 33.08 -3.12 -9.86
N LEU A 209 33.45 -2.73 -11.09
CA LEU A 209 34.51 -3.35 -11.88
C LEU A 209 35.84 -2.63 -11.61
N ASP A 210 36.88 -3.41 -11.28
CA ASP A 210 38.26 -2.96 -11.06
C ASP A 210 38.40 -1.80 -10.07
N GLY A 211 37.55 -1.78 -9.05
CA GLY A 211 37.58 -0.73 -8.04
C GLY A 211 36.85 0.55 -8.42
N GLY A 212 36.17 0.59 -9.56
CA GLY A 212 35.34 1.71 -10.00
C GLY A 212 34.15 2.01 -9.08
N ALA A 213 33.38 3.05 -9.41
CA ALA A 213 32.16 3.39 -8.69
C ALA A 213 31.09 2.27 -8.81
N TRP A 214 30.25 2.15 -7.79
CA TRP A 214 29.07 1.27 -7.85
C TRP A 214 28.14 1.75 -8.95
N THR A 215 27.76 0.81 -9.83
CA THR A 215 26.93 1.05 -11.00
C THR A 215 25.72 0.12 -10.94
N PRO A 216 24.49 0.60 -11.18
CA PRO A 216 23.32 -0.26 -11.27
C PRO A 216 23.49 -1.36 -12.32
N TYR A 217 23.17 -2.59 -11.93
CA TYR A 217 23.17 -3.73 -12.82
C TYR A 217 21.82 -3.82 -13.56
N THR A 218 21.85 -3.57 -14.87
CA THR A 218 20.66 -3.65 -15.73
C THR A 218 20.79 -4.67 -16.85
N GLN A 219 22.01 -5.20 -17.06
CA GLN A 219 22.36 -6.17 -18.09
C GLN A 219 23.72 -6.81 -17.77
N PRO A 220 24.05 -7.99 -18.35
CA PRO A 220 25.34 -8.64 -18.12
C PRO A 220 26.54 -7.72 -18.36
N VAL A 221 27.55 -7.84 -17.50
CA VAL A 221 28.77 -7.03 -17.55
C VAL A 221 29.78 -7.71 -18.46
N ALA A 222 30.12 -7.05 -19.57
CA ALA A 222 31.14 -7.54 -20.49
C ALA A 222 32.53 -7.05 -20.09
N VAL A 223 33.45 -8.00 -19.85
CA VAL A 223 34.87 -7.75 -19.59
C VAL A 223 35.65 -8.20 -20.83
N THR A 224 36.23 -7.22 -21.53
CA THR A 224 36.88 -7.42 -22.84
C THR A 224 38.37 -7.07 -22.83
N ALA A 225 38.83 -6.36 -21.80
CA ALA A 225 40.23 -6.02 -21.67
C ALA A 225 41.04 -7.25 -21.22
N PRO A 226 42.27 -7.44 -21.74
CA PRO A 226 43.13 -8.50 -21.27
C PRO A 226 43.71 -8.13 -19.90
N GLY A 227 43.74 -9.09 -18.98
CA GLY A 227 44.31 -8.94 -17.65
C GLY A 227 43.46 -9.57 -16.56
N ALA A 228 43.93 -9.48 -15.33
CA ALA A 228 43.14 -9.86 -14.17
C ALA A 228 42.14 -8.73 -13.87
N HIS A 229 40.86 -9.11 -13.74
CA HIS A 229 39.77 -8.19 -13.42
C HIS A 229 39.09 -8.62 -12.12
N THR A 230 38.59 -7.65 -11.35
CA THR A 230 37.83 -7.90 -10.13
C THR A 230 36.47 -7.24 -10.23
N LEU A 231 35.41 -8.04 -10.13
CA LEU A 231 34.05 -7.54 -10.04
C LEU A 231 33.53 -7.75 -8.62
N ARG A 232 33.15 -6.66 -7.96
CA ARG A 232 32.39 -6.68 -6.71
C ARG A 232 30.93 -6.43 -7.02
N TYR A 233 30.04 -7.09 -6.31
CA TYR A 233 28.60 -6.96 -6.48
C TYR A 233 27.91 -6.89 -5.12
N ARG A 234 26.75 -6.25 -5.08
CA ARG A 234 25.86 -6.16 -3.92
C ARG A 234 24.42 -6.00 -4.38
N ALA A 235 23.47 -6.29 -3.52
CA ALA A 235 22.06 -5.98 -3.74
C ALA A 235 21.46 -5.41 -2.46
N THR A 236 20.41 -4.61 -2.64
CA THR A 236 19.63 -4.04 -1.55
C THR A 236 18.20 -4.55 -1.68
N ASP A 237 17.62 -5.06 -0.60
CA ASP A 237 16.22 -5.47 -0.56
C ASP A 237 15.27 -4.27 -0.44
N THR A 238 13.96 -4.51 -0.42
CA THR A 238 12.99 -3.41 -0.24
C THR A 238 13.01 -2.83 1.18
N ALA A 239 13.57 -3.54 2.17
CA ALA A 239 13.70 -3.12 3.56
C ALA A 239 14.98 -2.29 3.84
N GLY A 240 15.89 -2.17 2.88
CA GLY A 240 17.15 -1.45 2.97
C GLY A 240 18.35 -2.26 3.48
N ASN A 241 18.26 -3.60 3.59
CA ASN A 241 19.38 -4.47 3.95
C ASN A 241 20.32 -4.65 2.74
N THR A 242 21.65 -4.67 2.95
CA THR A 242 22.68 -4.74 1.88
C THR A 242 23.91 -5.55 2.32
#